data_AF-A0A4R4ZYG4-F1
#
_entry.id   AF-A0A4R4ZYG4-F1
#
_cell.length_a   1.000
_cell.length_b   1.000
_cell.length_c   1.000
_cell.angle_alpha   90.00
_cell.angle_beta   90.00
_cell.angle_gamma   90.00
#
_symmetry.space_group_name_H-M   'P 1'
#
loop_
_entity.id
_entity.type
_entity.pdbx_description
1 polymer ?
#
loop_
_entity_poly.entity_id
_entity_poly.type
_entity_poly.pdbx_seq_one_letter_code
_entity_poly.pdbx_strand_id
1 'polypeptide(L)'
;MGKRHPNQAPRIPKYYKLKELLVELIQSLPAGSPLPPERTLAEKYETSRTTVRQALAELVVEGRLQRIQGKGTFVAKPKVAQELQLVSYTEDMRHHGLRPETRILEAGYVSADERLATLLCIRPGGRVLRVHRLRLADGEPMSIDTSHLPARRFPG
;
A
#
# COMPACT_ATOMS: atom_id res chain seq x y z
N MET A 1 47.83 -17.02 27.48
CA MET A 1 47.74 -17.58 26.11
C MET A 1 46.28 -17.62 25.67
N GLY A 2 45.71 -16.48 25.26
CA GLY A 2 44.29 -16.37 24.88
C GLY A 2 44.12 -16.44 23.37
N LYS A 3 43.50 -17.51 22.86
CA LYS A 3 43.21 -17.66 21.42
C LYS A 3 42.13 -16.65 21.01
N ARG A 4 42.50 -15.66 20.18
CA ARG A 4 41.56 -14.80 19.45
C ARG A 4 40.79 -15.65 18.44
N HIS A 5 39.46 -15.67 18.54
CA HIS A 5 38.59 -16.24 17.51
C HIS A 5 38.49 -15.25 16.34
N PRO A 6 38.58 -15.69 15.07
CA PRO A 6 38.46 -14.80 13.93
C PRO A 6 36.99 -14.39 13.72
N ASN A 7 36.79 -13.10 13.49
CA ASN A 7 35.55 -12.45 13.12
C ASN A 7 34.99 -13.07 11.83
N GLN A 8 33.92 -13.88 11.92
CA GLN A 8 33.21 -14.40 10.75
C GLN A 8 32.29 -13.30 10.20
N ALA A 9 32.50 -12.91 8.94
CA ALA A 9 31.61 -12.01 8.22
C ALA A 9 30.16 -12.53 8.28
N PRO A 10 29.15 -11.65 8.40
CA PRO A 10 27.76 -12.08 8.51
C PRO A 10 27.36 -12.89 7.28
N ARG A 11 27.06 -14.17 7.48
CA ARG A 11 26.66 -15.09 6.42
C ARG A 11 25.25 -14.72 5.96
N ILE A 12 25.13 -14.15 4.76
CA ILE A 12 23.84 -13.74 4.18
C ILE A 12 22.83 -14.90 4.28
N PRO A 13 21.64 -14.69 4.89
CA PRO A 13 20.63 -15.73 4.99
C PRO A 13 20.21 -16.27 3.62
N LYS A 14 20.00 -17.60 3.51
CA LYS A 14 19.64 -18.26 2.24
C LYS A 14 18.38 -17.68 1.60
N TYR A 15 17.41 -17.25 2.41
CA TYR A 15 16.17 -16.67 1.90
C TYR A 15 16.41 -15.31 1.23
N TYR A 16 17.42 -14.55 1.67
CA TYR A 16 17.73 -13.23 1.14
C TYR A 16 18.28 -13.34 -0.30
N LYS A 17 19.20 -14.28 -0.53
CA LYS A 17 19.68 -14.60 -1.89
C LYS A 17 18.56 -15.09 -2.80
N LEU A 18 17.67 -15.94 -2.28
CA LEU A 18 16.52 -16.41 -3.05
C LEU A 18 15.57 -15.25 -3.39
N LYS A 19 15.36 -14.32 -2.47
CA LYS A 19 14.53 -13.14 -2.68
C LYS A 19 15.06 -12.28 -3.83
N GLU A 20 16.36 -12.04 -3.91
CA GLU A 20 16.98 -11.31 -5.03
C GLU A 20 16.67 -11.98 -6.38
N LEU A 21 16.84 -13.31 -6.47
CA LEU A 21 16.50 -14.08 -7.68
C LEU A 21 15.00 -14.02 -8.01
N LEU A 22 14.15 -14.01 -6.99
CA LEU A 22 12.70 -13.86 -7.18
C LEU A 22 12.32 -12.44 -7.61
N VAL A 23 13.07 -11.40 -7.21
CA VAL A 23 12.88 -10.03 -7.70
C VAL A 23 13.15 -9.95 -9.20
N GLU A 24 14.23 -10.54 -9.68
CA GLU A 24 14.54 -10.61 -11.11
C GLU A 24 13.46 -11.37 -11.89
N LEU A 25 13.00 -12.51 -11.34
CA LEU A 25 11.92 -13.30 -11.93
C LEU A 25 10.65 -12.45 -12.09
N ILE A 26 10.20 -11.76 -11.04
CA ILE A 26 8.93 -11.02 -11.09
C ILE A 26 9.03 -9.75 -11.93
N GLN A 27 10.23 -9.18 -12.14
CA GLN A 27 10.44 -8.07 -13.08
C GLN A 27 10.20 -8.48 -14.53
N SER A 28 10.42 -9.76 -14.86
CA SER A 28 10.16 -10.30 -16.20
C SER A 28 8.69 -10.68 -16.44
N LEU A 29 7.83 -10.59 -15.42
CA LEU A 29 6.45 -11.04 -15.47
C LEU A 29 5.48 -9.84 -15.42
N PRO A 30 4.39 -9.86 -16.22
CA PRO A 30 3.33 -8.87 -16.11
C PRO A 30 2.68 -8.88 -14.72
N ALA A 31 2.20 -7.71 -14.25
CA ALA A 31 1.39 -7.61 -13.05
C ALA A 31 0.16 -8.56 -13.11
N GLY A 32 -0.15 -9.22 -12.01
CA GLY A 32 -1.20 -10.24 -11.94
C GLY A 32 -0.78 -11.64 -12.41
N SER A 33 0.43 -11.83 -12.92
CA SER A 33 0.91 -13.17 -13.31
C SER A 33 1.05 -14.10 -12.10
N PRO A 34 0.62 -15.37 -12.19
CA PRO A 34 0.83 -16.34 -11.12
C PRO A 34 2.30 -16.72 -11.01
N LEU A 35 2.80 -16.86 -9.78
CA LEU A 35 4.08 -17.50 -9.53
C LEU A 35 3.93 -19.03 -9.52
N PRO A 36 5.00 -19.75 -9.88
CA PRO A 36 5.06 -21.19 -9.66
C PRO A 36 4.80 -21.55 -8.18
N PRO A 37 4.21 -22.72 -7.89
CA PRO A 37 4.01 -23.18 -6.51
C PRO A 37 5.30 -23.22 -5.69
N GLU A 38 5.20 -23.06 -4.36
CA GLU A 38 6.36 -23.08 -3.45
C GLU A 38 7.26 -24.32 -3.65
N ARG A 39 6.65 -25.47 -3.97
CA ARG A 39 7.36 -26.72 -4.24
C ARG A 39 8.22 -26.61 -5.51
N THR A 40 7.67 -26.11 -6.60
CA THR A 40 8.38 -25.93 -7.87
C THR A 40 9.52 -24.92 -7.73
N LEU A 41 9.32 -23.85 -6.96
CA LEU A 41 10.39 -22.89 -6.65
C LEU A 41 11.48 -23.51 -5.77
N ALA A 42 11.11 -24.34 -4.79
CA ALA A 42 12.08 -25.03 -3.93
C ALA A 42 12.97 -25.98 -4.74
N GLU A 43 12.37 -26.73 -5.68
CA GLU A 43 13.08 -27.61 -6.60
C GLU A 43 13.97 -26.81 -7.57
N LYS A 44 13.45 -25.75 -8.20
CA LYS A 44 14.19 -24.92 -9.17
C LYS A 44 15.41 -24.22 -8.56
N TYR A 45 15.30 -23.74 -7.33
CA TYR A 45 16.36 -22.99 -6.65
C TYR A 45 17.12 -23.82 -5.61
N GLU A 46 16.96 -25.15 -5.63
CA GLU A 46 17.66 -26.12 -4.78
C GLU A 46 17.67 -25.70 -3.29
N THR A 47 16.50 -25.32 -2.78
CA THR A 47 16.34 -24.77 -1.43
C THR A 47 15.13 -25.34 -0.72
N SER A 48 15.03 -25.12 0.59
CA SER A 48 13.90 -25.64 1.36
C SER A 48 12.62 -24.85 1.09
N ARG A 49 11.46 -25.52 1.16
CA ARG A 49 10.14 -24.88 1.08
C ARG A 49 9.97 -23.76 2.12
N THR A 50 10.57 -23.90 3.30
CA THR A 50 10.57 -22.87 4.35
C THR A 50 11.31 -21.61 3.90
N THR A 51 12.45 -21.77 3.22
CA THR A 51 13.23 -20.65 2.65
C THR A 51 12.44 -19.94 1.54
N VAL A 52 11.79 -20.70 0.65
CA VAL A 52 10.90 -20.13 -0.39
C VAL A 52 9.75 -19.36 0.25
N ARG A 53 9.08 -19.96 1.23
CA ARG A 53 7.96 -19.33 1.92
C ARG A 53 8.36 -18.02 2.58
N GLN A 54 9.52 -17.97 3.22
CA GLN A 54 10.05 -16.76 3.84
C GLN A 54 10.33 -15.68 2.79
N ALA A 55 11.01 -16.02 1.70
CA ALA A 55 11.31 -15.06 0.63
C ALA A 55 10.03 -14.50 -0.01
N LEU A 56 9.05 -15.36 -0.31
CA LEU A 56 7.74 -14.94 -0.81
C LEU A 56 6.99 -14.07 0.19
N ALA A 57 7.03 -14.41 1.49
CA ALA A 57 6.38 -13.61 2.53
C ALA A 57 6.95 -12.19 2.59
N GLU A 58 8.29 -12.04 2.51
CA GLU A 58 8.90 -10.71 2.47
C GLU A 58 8.50 -9.92 1.22
N LEU A 59 8.46 -10.56 0.05
CA LEU A 59 8.02 -9.88 -1.18
C LEU A 59 6.53 -9.49 -1.15
N VAL A 60 5.71 -10.22 -0.40
CA VAL A 60 4.32 -9.82 -0.12
C VAL A 60 4.27 -8.61 0.83
N VAL A 61 5.09 -8.60 1.88
CA VAL A 61 5.19 -7.45 2.80
C VAL A 61 5.65 -6.19 2.06
N GLU A 62 6.63 -6.32 1.16
CA GLU A 62 7.11 -5.24 0.29
C GLU A 62 6.09 -4.80 -0.77
N GLY A 63 4.96 -5.50 -0.90
CA GLY A 63 3.94 -5.19 -1.89
C GLY A 63 4.36 -5.50 -3.34
N ARG A 64 5.40 -6.30 -3.55
CA ARG A 64 5.83 -6.80 -4.86
C ARG A 64 5.03 -8.02 -5.30
N LEU A 65 4.54 -8.79 -4.34
CA LEU A 65 3.67 -9.94 -4.55
C LEU A 65 2.36 -9.78 -3.77
N GLN A 66 1.33 -10.48 -4.23
CA GLN A 66 0.05 -10.61 -3.54
C GLN A 66 -0.30 -12.09 -3.37
N ARG A 67 -0.71 -12.47 -2.16
CA ARG A 67 -1.21 -13.83 -1.88
C ARG A 67 -2.73 -13.82 -1.92
N ILE A 68 -3.31 -14.72 -2.70
CA ILE A 68 -4.75 -14.95 -2.76
C ILE A 68 -5.03 -16.35 -2.23
N GLN A 69 -5.74 -16.42 -1.10
CA GLN A 69 -6.04 -17.69 -0.44
C GLN A 69 -6.76 -18.65 -1.39
N GLY A 70 -6.27 -19.89 -1.47
CA GLY A 70 -6.80 -20.91 -2.38
C GLY A 70 -6.44 -20.74 -3.86
N LYS A 71 -5.87 -19.59 -4.29
CA LYS A 71 -5.51 -19.34 -5.70
C LYS A 71 -4.00 -19.27 -5.96
N GLY A 72 -3.21 -18.88 -4.97
CA GLY A 72 -1.74 -18.85 -5.07
C GLY A 72 -1.12 -17.49 -4.76
N THR A 73 0.08 -17.27 -5.29
CA THR A 73 0.84 -16.01 -5.15
C THR A 73 1.03 -15.41 -6.54
N PHE A 74 0.82 -14.10 -6.66
CA PHE A 74 0.79 -13.38 -7.93
C PHE A 74 1.68 -12.15 -7.87
N VAL A 75 2.21 -11.70 -9.00
CA VAL A 75 2.92 -10.43 -9.11
C VAL A 75 1.94 -9.30 -8.78
N ALA A 76 2.28 -8.47 -7.79
CA ALA A 76 1.40 -7.38 -7.39
C ALA A 76 1.33 -6.33 -8.49
N LYS A 77 0.18 -5.66 -8.60
CA LYS A 77 0.10 -4.40 -9.34
C LYS A 77 0.95 -3.35 -8.60
N PRO A 78 1.65 -2.44 -9.31
CA PRO A 78 2.32 -1.32 -8.66
C PRO A 78 1.32 -0.60 -7.76
N LYS A 79 1.64 -0.50 -6.46
CA LYS A 79 0.87 0.40 -5.60
C LYS A 79 1.16 1.81 -6.11
N VAL A 80 0.11 2.57 -6.40
CA VAL A 80 0.26 4.01 -6.61
C VAL A 80 0.75 4.57 -5.28
N ALA A 81 2.03 4.88 -5.23
CA ALA A 81 2.63 5.51 -4.07
C ALA A 81 2.16 6.96 -4.08
N GLN A 82 1.12 7.27 -3.33
CA GLN A 82 0.77 8.65 -3.05
C GLN A 82 1.83 9.21 -2.11
N GLU A 83 2.64 10.13 -2.59
CA GLU A 83 3.51 10.90 -1.70
C GLU A 83 2.62 11.70 -0.74
N LEU A 84 2.95 11.69 0.55
CA LEU A 84 2.27 12.50 1.56
C LEU A 84 2.68 13.98 1.38
N GLN A 85 2.24 14.59 0.30
CA GLN A 85 2.40 16.01 0.02
C GLN A 85 1.06 16.73 0.09
N LEU A 86 1.08 18.04 0.33
CA LEU A 86 -0.10 18.89 0.35
C LEU A 86 -0.60 19.20 -1.08
N VAL A 87 -0.69 18.17 -1.93
CA VAL A 87 -1.17 18.26 -3.32
C VAL A 87 -2.59 17.71 -3.40
N SER A 88 -3.40 18.25 -4.31
CA SER A 88 -4.75 17.73 -4.52
C SER A 88 -4.66 16.28 -5.03
N TYR A 89 -5.51 15.38 -4.52
CA TYR A 89 -5.64 14.00 -5.05
C TYR A 89 -5.73 13.97 -6.58
N THR A 90 -6.46 14.93 -7.16
CA THR A 90 -6.62 15.05 -8.61
C THR A 90 -5.31 15.37 -9.33
N GLU A 91 -4.47 16.21 -8.73
CA GLU A 91 -3.16 16.58 -9.30
C GLU A 91 -2.18 15.42 -9.19
N ASP A 92 -2.16 14.74 -8.04
CA ASP A 92 -1.31 13.59 -7.77
C ASP A 92 -1.57 12.44 -8.75
N MET A 93 -2.83 12.03 -8.92
CA MET A 93 -3.17 10.97 -9.87
C MET A 93 -2.82 11.32 -11.32
N ARG A 94 -3.01 12.60 -11.72
CA ARG A 94 -2.64 13.06 -13.06
C ARG A 94 -1.13 13.06 -13.28
N HIS A 95 -0.35 13.43 -12.26
CA HIS A 95 1.11 13.37 -12.29
C HIS A 95 1.60 11.93 -12.54
N HIS A 96 0.90 10.94 -11.98
CA HIS A 96 1.16 9.52 -12.22
C HIS A 96 0.53 8.96 -13.52
N GLY A 97 -0.05 9.81 -14.37
CA GLY A 97 -0.63 9.40 -15.66
C GLY A 97 -1.98 8.68 -15.56
N LEU A 98 -2.63 8.72 -14.39
CA LEU A 98 -3.92 8.07 -14.14
C LEU A 98 -5.07 9.07 -14.28
N ARG A 99 -6.29 8.59 -14.58
CA ARG A 99 -7.49 9.43 -14.64
C ARG A 99 -8.23 9.42 -13.29
N PRO A 100 -8.14 10.49 -12.48
CA PRO A 100 -8.87 10.57 -11.22
C PRO A 100 -10.37 10.75 -11.46
N GLU A 101 -11.17 10.02 -10.71
CA GLU A 101 -12.61 10.26 -10.57
C GLU A 101 -12.95 10.40 -9.08
N THR A 102 -13.99 11.16 -8.78
CA THR A 102 -14.51 11.31 -7.43
C THR A 102 -16.01 11.13 -7.45
N ARG A 103 -16.49 10.22 -6.62
CA ARG A 103 -17.91 9.99 -6.39
C ARG A 103 -18.26 10.43 -4.98
N ILE A 104 -19.17 11.39 -4.86
CA ILE A 104 -19.70 11.79 -3.54
C ILE A 104 -20.63 10.67 -3.08
N LEU A 105 -20.31 10.08 -1.93
CA LEU A 105 -21.14 9.08 -1.28
C LEU A 105 -22.19 9.73 -0.38
N GLU A 106 -21.78 10.79 0.33
CA GLU A 106 -22.64 11.53 1.24
C GLU A 106 -22.13 12.97 1.37
N ALA A 107 -23.03 13.94 1.43
CA ALA A 107 -22.71 15.32 1.79
C ALA A 107 -23.83 15.89 2.65
N GLY A 108 -23.46 16.51 3.77
CA GLY A 108 -24.46 17.05 4.70
C GLY A 108 -23.84 17.88 5.81
N TYR A 109 -24.71 18.51 6.61
CA TYR A 109 -24.27 19.29 7.76
C TYR A 109 -24.35 18.46 9.04
N VAL A 110 -23.32 18.58 9.87
CA VAL A 110 -23.25 18.01 11.21
C VAL A 110 -22.92 19.09 12.22
N SER A 111 -23.26 18.87 13.48
CA SER A 111 -22.84 19.71 14.61
C SER A 111 -21.46 19.24 15.09
N ALA A 112 -20.53 20.17 15.29
CA ALA A 112 -19.21 19.84 15.80
C ALA A 112 -19.26 19.44 17.28
N ASP A 113 -18.71 18.27 17.62
CA ASP A 113 -18.36 17.93 19.00
C ASP A 113 -17.15 18.77 19.47
N GLU A 114 -16.76 18.62 20.74
CA GLU A 114 -15.67 19.41 21.33
C GLU A 114 -14.33 19.23 20.58
N ARG A 115 -14.04 18.00 20.16
CA ARG A 115 -12.78 17.67 19.47
C ARG A 115 -12.75 18.28 18.07
N LEU A 116 -13.81 18.10 17.29
CA LEU A 116 -13.93 18.62 15.95
C LEU A 116 -13.98 20.15 15.96
N ALA A 117 -14.67 20.74 16.94
CA ALA A 117 -14.70 22.19 17.13
C ALA A 117 -13.31 22.75 17.39
N THR A 118 -12.51 22.08 18.23
CA THR A 118 -11.11 22.45 18.50
C THR A 118 -10.25 22.38 17.24
N LEU A 119 -10.31 21.26 16.51
CA LEU A 119 -9.52 21.08 15.27
C LEU A 119 -9.86 22.10 14.19
N LEU A 120 -11.12 22.53 14.13
CA LEU A 120 -11.62 23.47 13.13
C LEU A 120 -11.62 24.94 13.61
N CYS A 121 -11.19 25.20 14.84
CA CYS A 121 -11.22 26.51 15.49
C CYS A 121 -12.61 27.18 15.44
N ILE A 122 -13.65 26.41 15.75
CA ILE A 122 -15.04 26.89 15.87
C ILE A 122 -15.60 26.61 17.27
N ARG A 123 -16.79 27.15 17.57
CA ARG A 123 -17.48 26.83 18.81
C ARG A 123 -18.06 25.40 18.75
N PRO A 124 -18.07 24.64 19.87
CA PRO A 124 -18.85 23.41 19.98
C PRO A 124 -20.31 23.63 19.56
N GLY A 125 -20.90 22.63 18.89
CA GLY A 125 -22.21 22.73 18.25
C GLY A 125 -22.23 23.55 16.95
N GLY A 126 -21.10 24.14 16.55
CA GLY A 126 -20.97 24.86 15.29
C GLY A 126 -21.24 23.96 14.08
N ARG A 127 -21.86 24.52 13.05
CA ARG A 127 -22.23 23.79 11.84
C ARG A 127 -21.00 23.48 10.99
N VAL A 128 -20.83 22.22 10.62
CA VAL A 128 -19.72 21.69 9.81
C VAL A 128 -20.30 20.99 8.59
N LEU A 129 -19.79 21.32 7.41
CA LEU A 129 -20.06 20.56 6.20
C LEU A 129 -19.19 19.30 6.21
N ARG A 130 -19.82 18.13 6.21
CA ARG A 130 -19.17 16.82 6.08
C ARG A 130 -19.37 16.31 4.67
N VAL A 131 -18.27 15.98 3.98
CA VAL A 131 -18.29 15.41 2.62
C VAL A 131 -17.55 14.09 2.62
N HIS A 132 -18.26 13.02 2.30
CA HIS A 132 -17.77 11.65 2.22
C HIS A 132 -17.66 11.23 0.75
N ARG A 133 -16.48 10.81 0.32
CA ARG A 133 -16.17 10.59 -1.10
C ARG A 133 -15.45 9.28 -1.31
N LEU A 134 -15.79 8.60 -2.40
CA LEU A 134 -15.00 7.56 -3.01
C LEU A 134 -14.09 8.19 -4.06
N ARG A 135 -12.78 7.96 -3.94
CA ARG A 135 -11.79 8.33 -4.94
C ARG A 135 -11.48 7.13 -5.81
N LEU A 136 -11.43 7.35 -7.12
CA LEU A 136 -11.07 6.34 -8.10
C LEU A 136 -9.91 6.83 -8.97
N ALA A 137 -9.21 5.90 -9.58
CA ALA A 137 -8.26 6.14 -10.64
C ALA A 137 -8.47 5.07 -11.73
N ASP A 138 -8.69 5.50 -12.97
CA ASP A 138 -9.01 4.60 -14.10
C ASP A 138 -10.17 3.63 -13.82
N GLY A 139 -11.15 4.07 -13.02
CA GLY A 139 -12.31 3.27 -12.62
C GLY A 139 -12.07 2.30 -11.46
N GLU A 140 -10.83 2.15 -10.97
CA GLU A 140 -10.53 1.35 -9.78
C GLU A 140 -10.67 2.18 -8.49
N PRO A 141 -11.39 1.69 -7.45
CA PRO A 141 -11.46 2.33 -6.14
C PRO A 141 -10.10 2.46 -5.45
N MET A 142 -9.73 3.67 -5.04
CA MET A 142 -8.44 3.98 -4.41
C MET A 142 -8.57 4.32 -2.93
N SER A 143 -9.49 5.23 -2.56
CA SER A 143 -9.67 5.66 -1.16
C SER A 143 -11.10 6.10 -0.85
N ILE A 144 -11.40 6.15 0.45
CA ILE A 144 -12.59 6.80 0.98
C ILE A 144 -12.13 7.99 1.83
N ASP A 145 -12.58 9.19 1.46
CA ASP A 145 -12.19 10.44 2.14
C ASP A 145 -13.40 11.02 2.88
N THR A 146 -13.19 11.45 4.13
CA THR A 146 -14.15 12.31 4.84
C THR A 146 -13.53 13.66 5.15
N SER A 147 -14.03 14.73 4.52
CA SER A 147 -13.64 16.10 4.84
C SER A 147 -14.66 16.75 5.76
N HIS A 148 -14.18 17.47 6.77
CA HIS A 148 -14.97 18.30 7.66
C HIS A 148 -14.55 19.76 7.46
N LEU A 149 -15.48 20.62 7.01
CA LEU A 149 -15.21 22.02 6.72
C LEU A 149 -16.12 22.93 7.56
N PRO A 150 -15.61 24.03 8.16
CA PRO A 150 -16.45 24.97 8.88
C PRO A 150 -17.47 25.61 7.93
N ALA A 151 -18.78 25.38 8.15
CA ALA A 151 -19.81 25.82 7.21
C ALA A 151 -19.81 27.34 6.99
N ARG A 152 -19.46 28.11 8.03
CA ARG A 152 -19.37 29.58 7.95
C ARG A 152 -18.33 30.08 6.94
N ARG A 153 -17.31 29.28 6.63
CA ARG A 153 -16.25 29.66 5.66
C ARG A 153 -16.64 29.32 4.22
N PHE A 154 -17.68 28.50 4.02
CA PHE A 154 -18.10 27.98 2.72
C PHE A 154 -19.63 28.05 2.62
N PRO A 155 -20.22 29.25 2.44
CA PRO A 155 -21.66 29.45 2.51
C PRO A 155 -22.46 28.94 1.29
N GLY A 156 -21.82 28.37 0.27
CA GLY A 156 -22.46 27.83 -0.93
C GLY A 156 -21.44 27.63 -2.04
#